data_AF-A0A536AR48-F1
#
_entry.id   AF-A0A536AR48-F1
#
_cell.length_a   1.000
_cell.length_b   1.000
_cell.length_c   1.000
_cell.angle_alpha   90.00
_cell.angle_beta   90.00
_cell.angle_gamma   90.00
#
_symmetry.space_group_name_H-M   'P 1'
#
loop_
_entity.id
_entity.type
_entity.pdbx_description
1 polymer ?
#
loop_
_entity_poly.entity_id
_entity_poly.type
_entity_poly.pdbx_seq_one_letter_code
_entity_poly.pdbx_strand_id
1 'polypeptide(L)'
;MNVKSTAVLAAFIAAIVMAAPVAASVIIPPGAITIPSSGMFLYLNSQAGDFVGSGIEQLYVSPDAGIVARLEVGGDQFYSSAFQGTHGWSVTMAAAPGNALVPGSYTGATGNNSTSRVAPALAVDGDGRGCNVATGQFDVSEVSFAPTGELLVFDATFEQHCDVGGPALFGRIRIDNPPPTPGVTLPSGALSVPTSGNFLYLISQPGDYVGRGTEQLYTGADSSIKGLMLPGTPGPDYFSGRIIQGNFHFWSVVITPPPTEVLVARSYISARRANTPTDHPGLDVSGDGSGCNTLTGKFDVDEISFWSTGDLKTFQATFEQHCSGAIPALFGRIRIETPAPLPPLEMTINIRAEGTQDNKSGTATISGVVFCSRPASVDLDGTVGQAFANKIGVGGRFIAHVDCAAPSTRWSGTAIPDGQGFNSGTSQATVEAIVSEYFHSFYASAAGTVKLNASK
;
A
#
# COMPACT_ATOMS: atom_id res chain seq x y z
N MET A 1 -53.03 -3.35 -23.40
CA MET A 1 -52.16 -4.37 -24.01
C MET A 1 -51.11 -4.75 -22.97
N ASN A 2 -51.27 -5.92 -22.36
CA ASN A 2 -50.33 -6.47 -21.38
C ASN A 2 -49.21 -7.19 -22.13
N VAL A 3 -47.97 -6.68 -22.05
CA VAL A 3 -46.79 -7.42 -22.51
C VAL A 3 -46.11 -8.00 -21.27
N LYS A 4 -46.35 -9.29 -21.03
CA LYS A 4 -45.58 -10.09 -20.07
C LYS A 4 -44.22 -10.39 -20.72
N SER A 5 -43.16 -9.81 -20.19
CA SER A 5 -41.78 -10.15 -20.59
C SER A 5 -41.34 -11.37 -19.78
N THR A 6 -41.41 -12.55 -20.38
CA THR A 6 -40.82 -13.79 -19.86
C THR A 6 -39.31 -13.75 -20.05
N ALA A 7 -38.56 -13.52 -18.97
CA ALA A 7 -37.12 -13.72 -18.94
C ALA A 7 -36.82 -15.22 -18.93
N VAL A 8 -36.24 -15.74 -20.01
CA VAL A 8 -35.69 -17.10 -20.08
C VAL A 8 -34.34 -17.08 -19.36
N LEU A 9 -34.28 -17.72 -18.20
CA LEU A 9 -33.04 -17.95 -17.46
C LEU A 9 -32.27 -19.08 -18.17
N ALA A 10 -31.29 -18.72 -19.00
CA ALA A 10 -30.37 -19.69 -19.61
C ALA A 10 -29.37 -20.16 -18.54
N ALA A 11 -29.60 -21.34 -17.97
CA ALA A 11 -28.61 -22.02 -17.14
C ALA A 11 -27.47 -22.53 -18.03
N PHE A 12 -26.32 -21.86 -18.00
CA PHE A 12 -25.08 -22.40 -18.56
C PHE A 12 -24.60 -23.53 -17.63
N ILE A 13 -24.95 -24.76 -17.97
CA ILE A 13 -24.29 -25.95 -17.41
C ILE A 13 -22.94 -26.05 -18.11
N ALA A 14 -21.88 -25.57 -17.45
CA ALA A 14 -20.52 -25.91 -17.85
C ALA A 14 -20.33 -27.42 -17.60
N ALA A 15 -20.35 -28.22 -18.66
CA ALA A 15 -20.01 -29.63 -18.58
C ALA A 15 -18.50 -29.74 -18.27
N ILE A 16 -18.17 -29.96 -16.99
CA ILE A 16 -16.83 -30.36 -16.58
C ILE A 16 -16.63 -31.77 -17.12
N VAL A 17 -15.81 -31.90 -18.16
CA VAL A 17 -15.29 -33.20 -18.59
C VAL A 17 -14.37 -33.69 -17.48
N MET A 18 -14.88 -34.53 -16.58
CA MET A 18 -14.03 -35.24 -15.63
C MET A 18 -13.27 -36.30 -16.42
N ALA A 19 -11.97 -36.09 -16.58
CA ALA A 19 -11.06 -37.16 -17.02
C ALA A 19 -11.17 -38.33 -16.04
N ALA A 20 -11.21 -39.56 -16.55
CA ALA A 20 -11.17 -40.77 -15.73
C ALA A 20 -9.91 -40.74 -14.85
N PRO A 21 -9.96 -41.21 -13.58
CA PRO A 21 -8.79 -41.21 -12.72
C PRO A 21 -7.73 -42.15 -13.31
N VAL A 22 -6.63 -41.57 -13.76
CA VAL A 22 -5.38 -42.32 -13.96
C VAL A 22 -5.00 -42.87 -12.58
N ALA A 23 -4.70 -44.17 -12.48
CA ALA A 23 -4.28 -44.76 -11.22
C ALA A 23 -3.05 -44.01 -10.68
N ALA A 24 -3.03 -43.72 -9.38
CA ALA A 24 -1.89 -43.08 -8.72
C ALA A 24 -0.60 -43.89 -9.01
N SER A 25 0.44 -43.18 -9.45
CA SER A 25 1.74 -43.74 -9.79
C SER A 25 2.62 -43.98 -8.56
N VAL A 26 2.37 -43.26 -7.48
CA VAL A 26 3.09 -43.28 -6.22
C VAL A 26 2.28 -43.99 -5.15
N ILE A 27 2.81 -45.11 -4.67
CA ILE A 27 2.25 -45.84 -3.53
C ILE A 27 3.26 -45.73 -2.39
N ILE A 28 2.86 -45.03 -1.32
CA ILE A 28 3.67 -44.90 -0.11
C ILE A 28 3.78 -46.28 0.55
N PRO A 29 5.00 -46.80 0.81
CA PRO A 29 5.19 -48.04 1.54
C PRO A 29 4.56 -47.98 2.93
N PRO A 30 4.04 -49.09 3.47
CA PRO A 30 3.53 -49.13 4.84
C PRO A 30 4.57 -48.65 5.85
N GLY A 31 4.21 -47.65 6.65
CA GLY A 31 5.00 -47.12 7.76
C GLY A 31 4.39 -47.46 9.12
N ALA A 32 5.07 -47.07 10.19
CA ALA A 32 4.60 -47.21 11.57
C ALA A 32 3.76 -46.01 12.03
N ILE A 33 3.88 -44.85 11.38
CA ILE A 33 3.13 -43.64 11.73
C ILE A 33 1.79 -43.62 10.97
N THR A 34 0.71 -43.32 11.69
CA THR A 34 -0.61 -43.11 11.09
C THR A 34 -0.66 -41.74 10.42
N ILE A 35 -0.85 -41.71 9.10
CA ILE A 35 -0.93 -40.47 8.32
C ILE A 35 -2.34 -39.87 8.46
N PRO A 36 -2.47 -38.58 8.80
CA PRO A 36 -3.78 -37.92 8.80
C PRO A 36 -4.44 -37.93 7.41
N SER A 37 -5.76 -38.00 7.36
CA SER A 37 -6.52 -37.87 6.10
C SER A 37 -6.83 -36.42 5.73
N SER A 38 -6.74 -35.51 6.70
CA SER A 38 -7.03 -34.08 6.58
C SER A 38 -6.16 -33.28 7.56
N GLY A 39 -6.18 -31.97 7.43
CA GLY A 39 -5.30 -31.05 8.13
C GLY A 39 -4.05 -30.73 7.32
N MET A 40 -3.18 -29.91 7.92
CA MET A 40 -1.93 -29.50 7.32
C MET A 40 -0.78 -30.34 7.88
N PHE A 41 -0.12 -31.12 7.03
CA PHE A 41 0.98 -31.99 7.43
C PHE A 41 1.97 -32.30 6.29
N LEU A 42 3.19 -32.67 6.69
CA LEU A 42 4.19 -33.32 5.85
C LEU A 42 4.56 -34.67 6.48
N TYR A 43 4.32 -35.75 5.75
CA TYR A 43 4.73 -37.11 6.10
C TYR A 43 5.88 -37.57 5.21
N LEU A 44 6.88 -38.20 5.81
CA LEU A 44 8.08 -38.71 5.15
C LEU A 44 8.35 -40.15 5.59
N ASN A 45 8.59 -41.03 4.63
CA ASN A 45 9.00 -42.41 4.84
C ASN A 45 10.25 -42.67 4.00
N SER A 46 11.40 -42.65 4.67
CA SER A 46 12.71 -42.79 4.06
C SER A 46 13.19 -44.24 4.13
N GLN A 47 13.59 -44.79 2.99
CA GLN A 47 14.19 -46.13 2.95
C GLN A 47 15.60 -46.14 3.57
N ALA A 48 16.02 -47.29 4.09
CA ALA A 48 17.38 -47.45 4.58
C ALA A 48 18.41 -47.12 3.48
N GLY A 49 19.28 -46.15 3.75
CA GLY A 49 20.29 -45.67 2.80
C GLY A 49 19.86 -44.47 1.94
N ASP A 50 18.63 -43.98 2.07
CA ASP A 50 18.25 -42.70 1.47
C ASP A 50 19.02 -41.56 2.15
N PHE A 51 19.64 -40.71 1.33
CA PHE A 51 20.53 -39.65 1.80
C PHE A 51 19.76 -38.55 2.54
N VAL A 52 18.58 -38.17 2.05
CA VAL A 52 17.85 -37.00 2.57
C VAL A 52 17.19 -37.36 3.90
N GLY A 53 16.30 -38.37 3.91
CA GLY A 53 15.56 -38.80 5.09
C GLY A 53 16.31 -39.75 6.02
N SER A 54 17.51 -40.21 5.64
CA SER A 54 18.39 -41.03 6.49
C SER A 54 17.76 -42.33 7.03
N GLY A 55 16.78 -42.89 6.32
CA GLY A 55 16.08 -44.12 6.74
C GLY A 55 15.10 -43.92 7.89
N ILE A 56 14.66 -42.69 8.14
CA ILE A 56 13.76 -42.33 9.24
C ILE A 56 12.35 -42.04 8.70
N GLU A 57 11.35 -42.53 9.42
CA GLU A 57 9.94 -42.15 9.23
C GLU A 57 9.60 -40.94 10.12
N GLN A 58 9.01 -39.90 9.53
CA GLN A 58 8.75 -38.63 10.21
C GLN A 58 7.37 -38.06 9.82
N LEU A 59 6.76 -37.32 10.75
CA LEU A 59 5.49 -36.63 10.52
C LEU A 59 5.53 -35.26 11.20
N TYR A 60 5.26 -34.23 10.42
CA TYR A 60 5.08 -32.84 10.86
C TYR A 60 3.62 -32.48 10.70
N VAL A 61 2.95 -32.06 11.77
CA VAL A 61 1.51 -31.72 11.76
C VAL A 61 1.30 -30.35 12.38
N SER A 62 0.49 -29.51 11.75
CA SER A 62 0.04 -28.26 12.34
C SER A 62 -0.97 -28.52 13.49
N PRO A 63 -0.92 -27.78 14.62
CA PRO A 63 -0.09 -26.60 14.88
C PRO A 63 1.27 -26.89 15.53
N ASP A 64 1.62 -28.15 15.80
CA ASP A 64 2.86 -28.52 16.49
C ASP A 64 4.13 -28.29 15.63
N ALA A 65 3.97 -28.30 14.31
CA ALA A 65 4.95 -27.88 13.33
C ALA A 65 4.44 -26.66 12.56
N GLY A 66 5.33 -25.70 12.29
CA GLY A 66 5.03 -24.60 11.38
C GLY A 66 5.12 -25.10 9.95
N ILE A 67 4.02 -25.03 9.21
CA ILE A 67 3.97 -25.42 7.80
C ILE A 67 3.44 -24.25 7.00
N VAL A 68 4.17 -23.85 5.97
CA VAL A 68 3.81 -22.77 5.05
C VAL A 68 3.92 -23.28 3.63
N ALA A 69 2.91 -23.00 2.81
CA ALA A 69 2.87 -23.45 1.42
C ALA A 69 2.36 -22.36 0.49
N ARG A 70 2.82 -22.40 -0.76
CA ARG A 70 2.38 -21.52 -1.83
C ARG A 70 2.23 -22.29 -3.13
N LEU A 71 1.16 -21.97 -3.84
CA LEU A 71 0.90 -22.29 -5.24
C LEU A 71 0.00 -21.17 -5.75
N GLU A 72 0.33 -20.58 -6.89
CA GLU A 72 -0.49 -19.55 -7.50
C GLU A 72 -1.54 -20.20 -8.42
N VAL A 73 -2.70 -19.55 -8.58
CA VAL A 73 -3.73 -20.02 -9.51
C VAL A 73 -3.16 -20.09 -10.91
N GLY A 74 -3.22 -21.27 -11.53
CA GLY A 74 -2.64 -21.52 -12.85
C GLY A 74 -1.10 -21.58 -12.87
N GLY A 75 -0.45 -21.42 -11.72
CA GLY A 75 0.99 -21.58 -11.56
C GLY A 75 1.44 -23.02 -11.78
N ASP A 76 2.70 -23.18 -12.17
CA ASP A 76 3.28 -24.49 -12.47
C ASP A 76 4.06 -25.09 -11.31
N GLN A 77 4.29 -24.34 -10.22
CA GLN A 77 5.17 -24.74 -9.11
C GLN A 77 4.51 -24.53 -7.74
N PHE A 78 4.42 -25.62 -6.99
CA PHE A 78 4.11 -25.65 -5.57
C PHE A 78 5.41 -25.65 -4.76
N TYR A 79 5.45 -24.85 -3.69
CA TYR A 79 6.53 -24.85 -2.71
C TYR A 79 5.95 -24.88 -1.30
N SER A 80 6.50 -25.73 -0.45
CA SER A 80 6.20 -25.77 0.98
C SER A 80 7.46 -25.83 1.82
N SER A 81 7.38 -25.26 3.02
CA SER A 81 8.36 -25.41 4.09
C SER A 81 7.67 -25.91 5.35
N ALA A 82 8.29 -26.87 6.05
CA ALA A 82 7.84 -27.41 7.33
C ALA A 82 8.98 -27.33 8.35
N PHE A 83 8.72 -26.79 9.53
CA PHE A 83 9.74 -26.60 10.57
C PHE A 83 9.21 -26.97 11.96
N GLN A 84 10.06 -27.65 12.74
CA GLN A 84 9.78 -27.98 14.14
C GLN A 84 11.10 -28.01 14.93
N GLY A 85 11.26 -27.08 15.87
CA GLY A 85 12.52 -26.90 16.58
C GLY A 85 13.67 -26.55 15.63
N THR A 86 14.74 -27.36 15.65
CA THR A 86 15.90 -27.21 14.74
C THR A 86 15.73 -27.95 13.42
N HIS A 87 14.63 -28.70 13.24
CA HIS A 87 14.39 -29.48 12.03
C HIS A 87 13.62 -28.66 11.01
N GLY A 88 13.99 -28.79 9.75
CA GLY A 88 13.42 -28.03 8.65
C GLY A 88 13.44 -28.79 7.34
N TRP A 89 12.30 -28.78 6.65
CA TRP A 89 12.06 -29.46 5.38
C TRP A 89 11.49 -28.51 4.35
N SER A 90 11.87 -28.68 3.09
CA SER A 90 11.23 -28.05 1.95
C SER A 90 10.80 -29.08 0.91
N VAL A 91 9.62 -28.86 0.35
CA VAL A 91 9.05 -29.67 -0.72
C VAL A 91 8.74 -28.75 -1.89
N THR A 92 9.33 -29.02 -3.04
CA THR A 92 9.00 -28.36 -4.30
C THR A 92 8.48 -29.38 -5.29
N MET A 93 7.31 -29.10 -5.85
CA MET A 93 6.72 -29.87 -6.95
C MET A 93 6.39 -28.92 -8.08
N ALA A 94 6.71 -29.28 -9.32
CA ALA A 94 6.33 -28.47 -10.45
C ALA A 94 5.90 -29.31 -11.65
N ALA A 95 4.91 -28.82 -12.38
CA ALA A 95 4.58 -29.30 -13.71
C ALA A 95 5.69 -28.87 -14.71
N ALA A 96 5.65 -29.42 -15.92
CA ALA A 96 6.50 -28.94 -17.00
C ALA A 96 6.20 -27.46 -17.28
N PRO A 97 7.21 -26.60 -17.54
CA PRO A 97 7.00 -25.16 -17.65
C PRO A 97 5.90 -24.77 -18.63
N GLY A 98 5.11 -23.79 -18.21
CA GLY A 98 3.95 -23.31 -18.96
C GLY A 98 2.69 -24.15 -18.79
N ASN A 99 2.73 -25.25 -18.04
CA ASN A 99 1.55 -26.02 -17.67
C ASN A 99 1.19 -25.78 -16.20
N ALA A 100 -0.10 -25.55 -15.92
CA ALA A 100 -0.56 -25.44 -14.54
C ALA A 100 -0.36 -26.76 -13.78
N LEU A 101 0.03 -26.65 -12.51
CA LEU A 101 0.09 -27.80 -11.60
C LEU A 101 -1.33 -28.12 -11.11
N VAL A 102 -1.94 -29.14 -11.71
CA VAL A 102 -3.31 -29.58 -11.45
C VAL A 102 -3.34 -31.05 -10.99
N PRO A 103 -4.48 -31.57 -10.47
CA PRO A 103 -4.58 -32.99 -10.14
C PRO A 103 -4.19 -33.90 -11.30
N GLY A 104 -3.32 -34.87 -11.02
CA GLY A 104 -2.72 -35.75 -12.03
C GLY A 104 -1.40 -36.37 -11.58
N SER A 105 -0.88 -37.28 -12.40
CA SER A 105 0.38 -37.99 -12.18
C SER A 105 1.52 -37.35 -12.98
N TYR A 106 2.63 -37.10 -12.31
CA TYR A 106 3.81 -36.43 -12.86
C TYR A 106 5.02 -37.36 -12.75
N THR A 107 5.24 -38.14 -13.80
CA THR A 107 6.34 -39.12 -13.88
C THR A 107 7.60 -38.51 -14.47
N GLY A 108 8.77 -39.05 -14.10
CA GLY A 108 10.05 -38.59 -14.65
C GLY A 108 10.42 -37.18 -14.16
N ALA A 109 10.00 -36.85 -12.94
CA ALA A 109 10.33 -35.58 -12.32
C ALA A 109 11.84 -35.53 -12.04
N THR A 110 12.46 -34.39 -12.34
CA THR A 110 13.87 -34.13 -12.07
C THR A 110 14.04 -33.07 -10.98
N GLY A 111 15.24 -32.95 -10.40
CA GLY A 111 15.53 -31.89 -9.42
C GLY A 111 15.15 -30.47 -9.90
N ASN A 112 14.82 -29.59 -8.95
CA ASN A 112 14.35 -28.23 -9.23
C ASN A 112 15.50 -27.21 -9.44
N ASN A 113 16.72 -27.66 -9.75
CA ASN A 113 17.91 -26.80 -9.91
C ASN A 113 18.18 -26.35 -11.36
N SER A 114 17.39 -26.78 -12.34
CA SER A 114 17.59 -26.45 -13.76
C SER A 114 16.81 -25.21 -14.21
N THR A 115 17.51 -24.24 -14.78
CA THR A 115 16.93 -23.07 -15.49
C THR A 115 16.28 -23.43 -16.83
N SER A 116 16.38 -24.69 -17.27
CA SER A 116 15.85 -25.20 -18.53
C SER A 116 14.96 -26.43 -18.30
N ARG A 117 14.06 -26.34 -17.30
CA ARG A 117 13.10 -27.39 -17.00
C ARG A 117 12.26 -27.68 -18.27
N VAL A 118 12.20 -28.95 -18.69
CA VAL A 118 11.35 -29.41 -19.81
C VAL A 118 10.40 -30.54 -19.40
N ALA A 119 10.50 -30.97 -18.14
CA ALA A 119 9.75 -32.05 -17.53
C ALA A 119 9.22 -31.59 -16.16
N PRO A 120 8.36 -32.37 -15.49
CA PRO A 120 8.02 -32.11 -14.09
C PRO A 120 9.26 -32.01 -13.20
N ALA A 121 9.15 -31.31 -12.07
CA ALA A 121 10.23 -31.25 -11.09
C ALA A 121 9.77 -31.66 -9.70
N LEU A 122 10.67 -32.34 -8.98
CA LEU A 122 10.51 -32.72 -7.58
C LEU A 122 11.84 -32.45 -6.87
N ALA A 123 11.79 -31.71 -5.77
CA ALA A 123 12.91 -31.52 -4.86
C ALA A 123 12.39 -31.53 -3.43
N VAL A 124 12.86 -32.51 -2.66
CA VAL A 124 12.60 -32.65 -1.23
C VAL A 124 13.94 -32.62 -0.52
N ASP A 125 14.11 -31.57 0.28
CA ASP A 125 15.34 -31.27 1.01
C ASP A 125 15.01 -31.09 2.49
N GLY A 126 15.90 -31.51 3.39
CA GLY A 126 15.64 -31.43 4.82
C GLY A 126 16.88 -31.57 5.69
N ASP A 127 16.91 -30.86 6.81
CA ASP A 127 17.98 -30.89 7.81
C ASP A 127 19.39 -30.69 7.21
N GLY A 128 19.49 -29.80 6.21
CA GLY A 128 20.74 -29.50 5.51
C GLY A 128 21.17 -30.56 4.48
N ARG A 129 20.30 -31.53 4.17
CA ARG A 129 20.52 -32.56 3.15
C ARG A 129 19.61 -32.33 1.95
N GLY A 130 20.17 -32.48 0.76
CA GLY A 130 19.46 -32.37 -0.51
C GLY A 130 20.17 -33.17 -1.60
N CYS A 131 19.44 -33.57 -2.63
CA CYS A 131 20.05 -34.30 -3.75
C CYS A 131 20.71 -33.32 -4.73
N ASN A 132 21.94 -33.61 -5.17
CA ASN A 132 22.53 -32.91 -6.32
C ASN A 132 21.85 -33.32 -7.64
N VAL A 133 21.48 -34.60 -7.73
CA VAL A 133 20.70 -35.18 -8.83
C VAL A 133 19.51 -35.91 -8.21
N ALA A 134 18.32 -35.33 -8.37
CA ALA A 134 17.06 -35.94 -7.97
C ALA A 134 16.31 -36.48 -9.18
N THR A 135 15.78 -37.69 -9.04
CA THR A 135 14.79 -38.29 -9.94
C THR A 135 13.59 -38.74 -9.13
N GLY A 136 12.40 -38.68 -9.70
CA GLY A 136 11.22 -39.11 -8.96
C GLY A 136 9.92 -38.98 -9.73
N GLN A 137 8.84 -39.04 -8.98
CA GLN A 137 7.47 -38.91 -9.45
C GLN A 137 6.58 -38.43 -8.32
N PHE A 138 5.47 -37.79 -8.67
CA PHE A 138 4.47 -37.38 -7.70
C PHE A 138 3.08 -37.42 -8.31
N ASP A 139 2.08 -37.68 -7.46
CA ASP A 139 0.67 -37.57 -7.81
C ASP A 139 0.04 -36.45 -7.02
N VAL A 140 -0.57 -35.50 -7.72
CA VAL A 140 -1.42 -34.47 -7.12
C VAL A 140 -2.85 -35.00 -7.13
N SER A 141 -3.42 -35.22 -5.96
CA SER A 141 -4.77 -35.74 -5.79
C SER A 141 -5.81 -34.63 -5.69
N GLU A 142 -5.45 -33.48 -5.11
CA GLU A 142 -6.37 -32.37 -4.88
C GLU A 142 -5.62 -31.04 -4.98
N VAL A 143 -6.21 -30.08 -5.69
CA VAL A 143 -5.82 -28.67 -5.66
C VAL A 143 -7.10 -27.84 -5.64
N SER A 144 -7.23 -26.93 -4.69
CA SER A 144 -8.34 -25.98 -4.66
C SER A 144 -7.88 -24.61 -4.18
N PHE A 145 -8.58 -23.57 -4.64
CA PHE A 145 -8.28 -22.17 -4.33
C PHE A 145 -9.54 -21.46 -3.86
N ALA A 146 -9.36 -20.40 -3.07
CA ALA A 146 -10.39 -19.44 -2.78
C ALA A 146 -10.74 -18.67 -4.07
N PRO A 147 -11.93 -18.05 -4.17
CA PRO A 147 -12.25 -17.16 -5.30
C PRO A 147 -11.25 -16.03 -5.51
N THR A 148 -10.53 -15.66 -4.45
CA THR A 148 -9.49 -14.63 -4.42
C THR A 148 -8.09 -15.18 -4.73
N GLY A 149 -7.95 -16.48 -5.00
CA GLY A 149 -6.73 -17.10 -5.53
C GLY A 149 -5.77 -17.71 -4.51
N GLU A 150 -6.07 -17.66 -3.22
CA GLU A 150 -5.27 -18.34 -2.19
C GLU A 150 -5.47 -19.84 -2.25
N LEU A 151 -4.37 -20.60 -2.07
CA LEU A 151 -4.40 -22.05 -1.98
C LEU A 151 -5.21 -22.49 -0.76
N LEU A 152 -6.30 -23.22 -0.97
CA LEU A 152 -7.11 -23.82 0.11
C LEU A 152 -6.67 -25.24 0.38
N VAL A 153 -6.61 -26.07 -0.67
CA VAL A 153 -6.18 -27.46 -0.54
C VAL A 153 -5.08 -27.77 -1.54
N PHE A 154 -4.03 -28.45 -1.07
CA PHE A 154 -3.08 -29.16 -1.93
C PHE A 154 -2.78 -30.50 -1.29
N ASP A 155 -2.99 -31.60 -2.01
CA ASP A 155 -2.70 -32.94 -1.50
C ASP A 155 -1.93 -33.72 -2.56
N ALA A 156 -0.69 -34.08 -2.24
CA ALA A 156 0.16 -34.82 -3.15
C ALA A 156 0.97 -35.89 -2.43
N THR A 157 1.20 -36.99 -3.14
CA THR A 157 2.14 -38.05 -2.74
C THR A 157 3.34 -38.03 -3.68
N PHE A 158 4.51 -38.37 -3.17
CA PHE A 158 5.75 -38.30 -3.95
C PHE A 158 6.73 -39.42 -3.59
N GLU A 159 7.60 -39.70 -4.55
CA GLU A 159 8.77 -40.57 -4.43
C GLU A 159 9.96 -39.86 -5.05
N GLN A 160 11.05 -39.70 -4.29
CA GLN A 160 12.31 -39.12 -4.73
C GLN A 160 13.46 -40.11 -4.52
N HIS A 161 14.41 -40.12 -5.45
CA HIS A 161 15.69 -40.80 -5.33
C HIS A 161 16.83 -39.81 -5.56
N CYS A 162 17.87 -39.87 -4.72
CA CYS A 162 19.16 -39.27 -5.06
C CYS A 162 19.97 -40.21 -5.97
N ASP A 163 20.86 -39.62 -6.78
CA ASP A 163 21.88 -40.32 -7.59
C ASP A 163 21.32 -41.43 -8.51
N VAL A 164 20.17 -41.15 -9.14
CA VAL A 164 19.47 -42.01 -10.13
C VAL A 164 19.25 -43.44 -9.63
N GLY A 165 18.10 -43.67 -9.01
CA GLY A 165 17.69 -45.02 -8.56
C GLY A 165 18.32 -45.48 -7.24
N GLY A 166 18.87 -44.56 -6.43
CA GLY A 166 19.21 -44.83 -5.03
C GLY A 166 17.97 -45.15 -4.17
N PRO A 167 18.14 -45.46 -2.87
CA PRO A 167 17.01 -45.69 -1.97
C PRO A 167 16.04 -44.49 -1.95
N ALA A 168 14.75 -44.79 -1.89
CA ALA A 168 13.70 -43.80 -2.07
C ALA A 168 13.33 -43.06 -0.79
N LEU A 169 12.99 -41.79 -0.94
CA LEU A 169 12.20 -41.02 0.01
C LEU A 169 10.77 -40.92 -0.50
N PHE A 170 9.84 -41.56 0.21
CA PHE A 170 8.41 -41.42 -0.03
C PHE A 170 7.81 -40.36 0.88
N GLY A 171 6.73 -39.72 0.45
CA GLY A 171 6.00 -38.83 1.34
C GLY A 171 4.63 -38.44 0.84
N ARG A 172 3.89 -37.77 1.73
CA ARG A 172 2.63 -37.10 1.44
C ARG A 172 2.66 -35.73 2.06
N ILE A 173 2.27 -34.73 1.29
CA ILE A 173 2.02 -33.38 1.78
C ILE A 173 0.55 -33.05 1.59
N ARG A 174 -0.09 -32.61 2.67
CA ARG A 174 -1.44 -32.05 2.61
C ARG A 174 -1.44 -30.67 3.23
N ILE A 175 -1.99 -29.72 2.49
CA ILE A 175 -2.26 -28.36 2.91
C ILE A 175 -3.77 -28.24 2.98
N ASP A 176 -4.30 -27.88 4.16
CA ASP A 176 -5.71 -27.52 4.36
C ASP A 176 -5.73 -26.14 5.01
N ASN A 177 -5.72 -25.09 4.18
CA ASN A 177 -5.89 -23.72 4.62
C ASN A 177 -7.39 -23.42 4.80
N PRO A 178 -7.78 -22.78 5.91
CA PRO A 178 -9.14 -22.30 6.05
C PRO A 178 -9.45 -21.27 4.95
N PRO A 179 -10.71 -21.16 4.49
CA PRO A 179 -11.11 -20.08 3.61
C PRO A 179 -10.75 -18.72 4.23
N PRO A 180 -10.23 -17.77 3.42
CA PRO A 180 -9.96 -16.43 3.92
C PRO A 180 -11.24 -15.81 4.49
N THR A 181 -11.20 -15.44 5.77
CA THR A 181 -12.34 -14.86 6.47
C THR A 181 -12.40 -13.36 6.22
N PRO A 182 -13.54 -12.82 5.73
CA PRO A 182 -13.78 -11.39 5.72
C PRO A 182 -13.74 -10.85 7.16
N GLY A 183 -13.23 -9.64 7.30
CA GLY A 183 -13.08 -9.00 8.61
C GLY A 183 -11.69 -9.15 9.21
N VAL A 184 -11.24 -8.10 9.89
CA VAL A 184 -10.06 -8.04 10.74
C VAL A 184 -10.51 -7.89 12.18
N THR A 185 -10.14 -8.86 13.01
CA THR A 185 -10.35 -8.78 14.46
C THR A 185 -9.05 -8.36 15.10
N LEU A 186 -9.04 -7.17 15.71
CA LEU A 186 -7.89 -6.74 16.51
C LEU A 186 -7.70 -7.67 17.71
N PRO A 187 -6.46 -8.12 17.98
CA PRO A 187 -6.13 -8.79 19.23
C PRO A 187 -6.44 -7.90 20.43
N SER A 188 -6.68 -8.51 21.59
CA SER A 188 -6.84 -7.78 22.85
C SER A 188 -5.53 -7.08 23.23
N GLY A 189 -5.58 -5.75 23.32
CA GLY A 189 -4.48 -4.91 23.79
C GLY A 189 -4.73 -4.28 25.16
N ALA A 190 -3.70 -3.68 25.74
CA ALA A 190 -3.77 -2.94 26.99
C ALA A 190 -4.15 -1.46 26.80
N LEU A 191 -3.98 -0.90 25.59
CA LEU A 191 -4.30 0.49 25.30
C LEU A 191 -5.78 0.67 24.92
N SER A 192 -6.38 1.77 25.37
CA SER A 192 -7.74 2.15 24.98
C SER A 192 -7.72 2.87 23.63
N VAL A 193 -8.21 2.20 22.59
CA VAL A 193 -8.26 2.75 21.23
C VAL A 193 -9.40 3.78 21.11
N PRO A 194 -9.13 5.02 20.68
CA PRO A 194 -10.19 6.02 20.47
C PRO A 194 -11.22 5.58 19.42
N THR A 195 -12.45 6.10 19.53
CA THR A 195 -13.51 5.89 18.53
C THR A 195 -13.68 7.06 17.56
N SER A 196 -13.00 8.18 17.81
CA SER A 196 -13.07 9.41 16.99
C SER A 196 -11.74 10.15 17.04
N GLY A 197 -11.60 11.15 16.16
CA GLY A 197 -10.37 11.90 15.96
C GLY A 197 -9.30 11.12 15.17
N ASN A 198 -8.14 11.76 15.04
CA ASN A 198 -7.01 11.20 14.29
C ASN A 198 -6.17 10.30 15.18
N PHE A 199 -6.00 9.04 14.79
CA PHE A 199 -5.12 8.11 15.47
C PHE A 199 -4.59 7.01 14.57
N LEU A 200 -3.46 6.43 14.99
CA LEU A 200 -2.97 5.13 14.54
C LEU A 200 -2.76 4.26 15.77
N TYR A 201 -3.43 3.11 15.81
CA TYR A 201 -3.23 2.06 16.80
C TYR A 201 -2.54 0.87 16.13
N LEU A 202 -1.53 0.32 16.79
CA LEU A 202 -0.78 -0.85 16.34
C LEU A 202 -0.64 -1.85 17.50
N ILE A 203 -0.87 -3.13 17.21
CA ILE A 203 -0.57 -4.23 18.12
C ILE A 203 0.12 -5.34 17.34
N SER A 204 1.37 -5.59 17.71
CA SER A 204 2.25 -6.53 17.03
C SER A 204 2.41 -7.79 17.86
N GLN A 205 2.30 -8.95 17.21
CA GLN A 205 2.55 -10.23 17.88
C GLN A 205 4.05 -10.45 18.11
N PRO A 206 4.45 -11.19 19.17
CA PRO A 206 5.84 -11.58 19.36
C PRO A 206 6.41 -12.26 18.12
N GLY A 207 7.52 -11.75 17.60
CA GLY A 207 8.18 -12.25 16.39
C GLY A 207 7.78 -11.54 15.09
N ASP A 208 6.80 -10.63 15.11
CA ASP A 208 6.54 -9.76 13.95
C ASP A 208 7.69 -8.76 13.76
N TYR A 209 8.13 -8.64 12.51
CA TYR A 209 9.32 -7.86 12.14
C TYR A 209 9.08 -6.35 12.26
N VAL A 210 7.88 -5.89 11.90
CA VAL A 210 7.60 -4.45 11.75
C VAL A 210 7.33 -3.81 13.10
N GLY A 211 6.35 -4.32 13.85
CA GLY A 211 5.96 -3.79 15.16
C GLY A 211 6.70 -4.41 16.34
N ARG A 212 7.56 -5.42 16.11
CA ARG A 212 8.49 -5.99 17.10
C ARG A 212 7.84 -6.51 18.39
N GLY A 213 6.61 -7.02 18.30
CA GLY A 213 5.87 -7.52 19.47
C GLY A 213 5.40 -6.43 20.43
N THR A 214 5.28 -5.18 19.97
CA THR A 214 4.87 -4.04 20.79
C THR A 214 3.45 -3.59 20.51
N GLU A 215 2.84 -2.93 21.49
CA GLU A 215 1.56 -2.24 21.36
C GLU A 215 1.81 -0.72 21.43
N GLN A 216 1.26 0.03 20.47
CA GLN A 216 1.52 1.45 20.29
C GLN A 216 0.23 2.18 19.91
N LEU A 217 0.08 3.41 20.41
CA LEU A 217 -1.02 4.31 20.06
C LEU A 217 -0.46 5.71 19.83
N TYR A 218 -0.79 6.27 18.66
CA TYR A 218 -0.46 7.64 18.28
C TYR A 218 -1.75 8.41 18.09
N THR A 219 -1.85 9.61 18.66
CA THR A 219 -3.06 10.44 18.59
C THR A 219 -2.73 11.83 18.08
N GLY A 220 -3.74 12.58 17.64
CA GLY A 220 -3.56 14.00 17.30
C GLY A 220 -3.08 14.88 18.47
N ALA A 221 -3.11 14.39 19.71
CA ALA A 221 -2.65 15.14 20.89
C ALA A 221 -1.11 15.15 21.03
N ASP A 222 -0.43 14.11 20.54
CA ASP A 222 1.00 13.89 20.73
C ASP A 222 1.77 13.60 19.42
N SER A 223 1.06 13.45 18.31
CA SER A 223 1.61 13.05 17.02
C SER A 223 1.04 13.89 15.88
N SER A 224 1.86 14.16 14.87
CA SER A 224 1.39 14.69 13.59
C SER A 224 0.85 13.53 12.76
N ILE A 225 -0.47 13.52 12.53
CA ILE A 225 -1.15 12.48 11.77
C ILE A 225 -1.79 13.12 10.55
N LYS A 226 -1.38 12.69 9.36
CA LYS A 226 -1.93 13.13 8.08
C LYS A 226 -2.41 11.92 7.31
N GLY A 227 -3.58 12.04 6.69
CA GLY A 227 -4.11 11.03 5.77
C GLY A 227 -4.81 11.69 4.61
N LEU A 228 -4.62 11.14 3.43
CA LEU A 228 -5.22 11.65 2.20
C LEU A 228 -5.48 10.52 1.21
N MET A 229 -6.44 10.75 0.33
CA MET A 229 -6.57 9.97 -0.90
C MET A 229 -5.62 10.56 -1.95
N LEU A 230 -4.80 9.71 -2.56
CA LEU A 230 -3.84 10.07 -3.59
C LEU A 230 -4.23 9.40 -4.91
N PRO A 231 -4.01 10.08 -6.05
CA PRO A 231 -4.26 9.49 -7.35
C PRO A 231 -3.25 8.37 -7.66
N GLY A 232 -3.75 7.22 -8.12
CA GLY A 232 -2.91 6.15 -8.64
C GLY A 232 -2.56 6.40 -10.11
N THR A 233 -1.27 6.48 -10.45
CA THR A 233 -0.84 6.65 -11.86
C THR A 233 0.29 5.68 -12.25
N PRO A 234 0.01 4.63 -13.05
CA PRO A 234 -1.32 4.09 -13.39
C PRO A 234 -1.90 3.31 -12.19
N GLY A 235 -3.18 3.52 -11.87
CA GLY A 235 -3.85 2.74 -10.82
C GLY A 235 -5.10 3.42 -10.27
N PRO A 236 -5.81 2.77 -9.34
CA PRO A 236 -6.90 3.39 -8.63
C PRO A 236 -6.36 4.37 -7.58
N ASP A 237 -7.21 5.30 -7.16
CA ASP A 237 -6.91 6.16 -6.02
C ASP A 237 -6.72 5.31 -4.76
N TYR A 238 -5.79 5.73 -3.91
CA TYR A 238 -5.38 4.97 -2.73
C TYR A 238 -5.27 5.86 -1.50
N PHE A 239 -5.42 5.26 -0.33
CA PHE A 239 -5.23 5.95 0.93
C PHE A 239 -3.74 5.92 1.32
N SER A 240 -3.21 7.08 1.73
CA SER A 240 -1.87 7.24 2.28
C SER A 240 -1.93 7.98 3.62
N GLY A 241 -1.61 7.26 4.70
CA GLY A 241 -1.44 7.80 6.04
C GLY A 241 0.04 7.97 6.41
N ARG A 242 0.39 9.11 7.03
CA ARG A 242 1.71 9.40 7.58
C ARG A 242 1.58 9.91 9.01
N ILE A 243 2.27 9.25 9.93
CA ILE A 243 2.31 9.56 11.36
C ILE A 243 3.75 9.92 11.72
N ILE A 244 3.93 11.02 12.45
CA ILE A 244 5.24 11.47 12.95
C ILE A 244 5.09 11.84 14.42
N GLN A 245 5.92 11.25 15.28
CA GLN A 245 6.02 11.59 16.70
C GLN A 245 7.48 11.99 17.01
N GLY A 246 7.66 13.24 17.44
CA GLY A 246 9.02 13.79 17.63
C GLY A 246 9.85 13.79 16.34
N ASN A 247 11.17 13.61 16.48
CA ASN A 247 12.11 13.73 15.35
C ASN A 247 12.44 12.40 14.65
N PHE A 248 12.20 11.25 15.29
CA PHE A 248 12.70 9.95 14.84
C PHE A 248 11.65 8.86 14.68
N HIS A 249 10.44 9.06 15.21
CA HIS A 249 9.38 8.07 15.11
C HIS A 249 8.42 8.40 13.98
N PHE A 250 8.25 7.47 13.05
CA PHE A 250 7.35 7.63 11.94
C PHE A 250 6.69 6.32 11.52
N TRP A 251 5.45 6.43 11.07
CA TRP A 251 4.71 5.33 10.45
C TRP A 251 4.08 5.77 9.13
N SER A 252 4.02 4.84 8.20
CA SER A 252 3.35 4.92 6.91
C SER A 252 2.31 3.81 6.83
N VAL A 253 1.10 4.17 6.38
CA VAL A 253 0.01 3.23 6.12
C VAL A 253 -0.48 3.49 4.70
N VAL A 254 -0.29 2.53 3.80
CA VAL A 254 -0.79 2.60 2.43
C VAL A 254 -1.84 1.51 2.24
N ILE A 255 -3.01 1.90 1.75
CA ILE A 255 -4.13 1.00 1.46
C ILE A 255 -4.65 1.30 0.06
N THR A 256 -4.63 0.30 -0.82
CA THR A 256 -5.11 0.42 -2.20
C THR A 256 -6.24 -0.59 -2.44
N PRO A 257 -7.28 -0.25 -3.21
CA PRO A 257 -8.23 -1.24 -3.70
C PRO A 257 -7.57 -2.08 -4.81
N PRO A 258 -8.23 -3.16 -5.29
CA PRO A 258 -7.81 -3.85 -6.51
C PRO A 258 -7.74 -2.89 -7.72
N PRO A 259 -6.89 -3.13 -8.73
CA PRO A 259 -6.54 -2.14 -9.77
C PRO A 259 -7.69 -1.54 -10.58
N THR A 260 -8.84 -2.20 -10.62
CA THR A 260 -10.02 -1.77 -11.41
C THR A 260 -11.17 -1.31 -10.52
N GLU A 261 -10.92 -1.16 -9.24
CA GLU A 261 -11.94 -0.84 -8.24
C GLU A 261 -11.67 0.50 -7.56
N VAL A 262 -12.72 1.04 -6.95
CA VAL A 262 -12.64 2.20 -6.07
C VAL A 262 -12.61 1.71 -4.63
N LEU A 263 -11.81 2.37 -3.79
CA LEU A 263 -11.77 2.06 -2.36
C LEU A 263 -13.09 2.48 -1.71
N VAL A 264 -13.86 1.48 -1.27
CA VAL A 264 -15.15 1.63 -0.59
C VAL A 264 -15.18 0.88 0.73
N ALA A 265 -16.14 1.20 1.61
CA ALA A 265 -16.33 0.52 2.88
C ALA A 265 -16.75 -0.95 2.68
N ARG A 266 -15.81 -1.86 2.93
CA ARG A 266 -15.95 -3.33 2.87
C ARG A 266 -14.68 -4.00 3.37
N SER A 267 -14.72 -5.33 3.50
CA SER A 267 -13.53 -6.16 3.70
C SER A 267 -12.76 -6.40 2.40
N TYR A 268 -11.45 -6.38 2.51
CA TYR A 268 -10.46 -6.69 1.48
C TYR A 268 -9.54 -7.77 2.01
N ILE A 269 -9.65 -8.96 1.43
CA ILE A 269 -8.88 -10.15 1.80
C ILE A 269 -7.73 -10.39 0.83
N SER A 270 -6.72 -11.17 1.24
CA SER A 270 -5.48 -11.42 0.47
C SER A 270 -4.83 -10.14 -0.06
N ALA A 271 -4.70 -9.15 0.81
CA ALA A 271 -3.94 -7.96 0.52
C ALA A 271 -2.46 -8.33 0.31
N ARG A 272 -1.88 -7.79 -0.75
CA ARG A 272 -0.45 -7.87 -1.05
C ARG A 272 0.20 -6.51 -0.86
N ARG A 273 1.50 -6.41 -1.09
CA ARG A 273 2.21 -5.13 -0.91
C ARG A 273 1.67 -4.07 -1.87
N ALA A 274 1.25 -2.93 -1.33
CA ALA A 274 0.54 -1.88 -2.08
C ALA A 274 1.28 -1.29 -3.29
N ASN A 275 2.61 -1.41 -3.37
CA ASN A 275 3.40 -0.90 -4.50
C ASN A 275 3.69 -1.95 -5.60
N THR A 276 3.09 -3.13 -5.52
CA THR A 276 3.22 -4.18 -6.54
C THR A 276 1.95 -4.24 -7.38
N PRO A 277 2.03 -4.17 -8.72
CA PRO A 277 0.87 -4.30 -9.59
C PRO A 277 0.33 -5.72 -9.47
N THR A 278 -0.74 -5.89 -8.70
CA THR A 278 -1.37 -7.19 -8.47
C THR A 278 -2.88 -7.04 -8.64
N ASP A 279 -3.52 -8.12 -9.06
CA ASP A 279 -4.96 -8.38 -9.10
C ASP A 279 -5.63 -8.42 -7.71
N HIS A 280 -4.95 -7.89 -6.70
CA HIS A 280 -5.32 -7.94 -5.30
C HIS A 280 -5.40 -6.54 -4.69
N PRO A 281 -6.12 -6.36 -3.57
CA PRO A 281 -5.99 -5.15 -2.78
C PRO A 281 -4.57 -5.02 -2.22
N GLY A 282 -4.16 -3.79 -1.94
CA GLY A 282 -2.82 -3.48 -1.44
C GLY A 282 -2.83 -2.98 0.00
N LEU A 283 -1.86 -3.46 0.78
CA LEU A 283 -1.55 -3.01 2.14
C LEU A 283 -0.03 -2.79 2.23
N ASP A 284 0.43 -1.72 2.87
CA ASP A 284 1.83 -1.57 3.29
C ASP A 284 1.84 -0.72 4.57
N VAL A 285 2.13 -1.38 5.69
CA VAL A 285 2.31 -0.74 7.00
C VAL A 285 3.76 -0.89 7.40
N SER A 286 4.45 0.24 7.49
CA SER A 286 5.88 0.31 7.78
C SER A 286 6.20 1.51 8.66
N GLY A 287 7.26 1.43 9.44
CA GLY A 287 7.63 2.48 10.38
C GLY A 287 9.01 2.25 10.98
N ASP A 288 9.66 3.34 11.41
CA ASP A 288 10.96 3.34 12.07
C ASP A 288 12.03 2.48 11.34
N GLY A 289 12.03 2.57 10.01
CA GLY A 289 12.95 1.84 9.13
C GLY A 289 12.65 0.35 8.95
N SER A 290 11.54 -0.14 9.48
CA SER A 290 11.09 -1.53 9.37
C SER A 290 9.89 -1.63 8.42
N GLY A 291 9.96 -2.52 7.43
CA GLY A 291 8.90 -2.76 6.46
C GLY A 291 9.05 -4.11 5.77
N CYS A 292 7.96 -4.61 5.18
CA CYS A 292 7.98 -5.89 4.49
C CYS A 292 8.39 -5.72 3.02
N ASN A 293 9.29 -6.58 2.53
CA ASN A 293 9.56 -6.68 1.09
C ASN A 293 8.47 -7.49 0.36
N THR A 294 7.93 -8.50 1.05
CA THR A 294 6.77 -9.28 0.62
C THR A 294 5.81 -9.38 1.80
N LEU A 295 4.51 -9.31 1.55
CA LEU A 295 3.51 -9.42 2.62
C LEU A 295 2.24 -10.10 2.15
N THR A 296 1.57 -10.72 3.11
CA THR A 296 0.19 -11.19 3.04
C THR A 296 -0.60 -10.48 4.13
N GLY A 297 -1.84 -10.11 3.84
CA GLY A 297 -2.66 -9.42 4.82
C GLY A 297 -4.11 -9.33 4.43
N LYS A 298 -4.85 -8.56 5.21
CA LYS A 298 -6.23 -8.17 4.94
C LYS A 298 -6.54 -6.88 5.66
N PHE A 299 -7.54 -6.16 5.18
CA PHE A 299 -8.03 -4.96 5.83
C PHE A 299 -9.52 -4.77 5.61
N ASP A 300 -10.16 -4.14 6.57
CA ASP A 300 -11.51 -3.61 6.44
C ASP A 300 -11.42 -2.10 6.30
N VAL A 301 -12.10 -1.56 5.29
CA VAL A 301 -12.44 -0.14 5.29
C VAL A 301 -13.75 -0.03 6.05
N ASP A 302 -13.67 0.42 7.30
CA ASP A 302 -14.82 0.56 8.20
C ASP A 302 -15.68 1.77 7.80
N GLU A 303 -15.02 2.85 7.39
CA GLU A 303 -15.65 4.11 7.02
C GLU A 303 -14.81 4.83 5.96
N ILE A 304 -15.43 5.31 4.89
CA ILE A 304 -14.82 6.24 3.96
C ILE A 304 -15.87 7.26 3.48
N SER A 305 -15.59 8.54 3.65
CA SER A 305 -16.47 9.62 3.22
C SER A 305 -15.69 10.86 2.79
N PHE A 306 -16.34 11.70 2.00
CA PHE A 306 -15.75 12.90 1.39
C PHE A 306 -16.60 14.13 1.67
N TRP A 307 -15.95 15.29 1.71
CA TRP A 307 -16.63 16.58 1.65
C TRP A 307 -17.18 16.83 0.24
N SER A 308 -18.07 17.80 0.09
CA SER A 308 -18.61 18.18 -1.23
C SER A 308 -17.54 18.69 -2.20
N THR A 309 -16.37 19.09 -1.69
CA THR A 309 -15.20 19.48 -2.47
C THR A 309 -14.44 18.28 -3.07
N GLY A 310 -14.74 17.05 -2.61
CA GLY A 310 -13.99 15.85 -2.96
C GLY A 310 -12.84 15.52 -2.00
N ASP A 311 -12.53 16.40 -1.04
CA ASP A 311 -11.51 16.13 -0.03
C ASP A 311 -11.96 15.02 0.92
N LEU A 312 -11.01 14.17 1.33
CA LEU A 312 -11.28 13.10 2.30
C LEU A 312 -11.82 13.70 3.59
N LYS A 313 -13.01 13.29 4.02
CA LYS A 313 -13.66 13.71 5.27
C LYS A 313 -13.33 12.76 6.41
N THR A 314 -13.61 11.48 6.20
CA THR A 314 -13.34 10.45 7.19
C THR A 314 -12.82 9.21 6.48
N PHE A 315 -11.75 8.62 7.02
CA PHE A 315 -11.27 7.31 6.63
C PHE A 315 -10.98 6.52 7.90
N GLN A 316 -11.51 5.31 7.99
CA GLN A 316 -11.12 4.37 9.01
C GLN A 316 -10.89 3.01 8.38
N ALA A 317 -9.75 2.39 8.72
CA ALA A 317 -9.47 1.04 8.32
C ALA A 317 -8.83 0.25 9.47
N THR A 318 -9.21 -1.02 9.57
CA THR A 318 -8.62 -2.01 10.47
C THR A 318 -7.87 -3.04 9.62
N PHE A 319 -6.62 -3.39 9.96
CA PHE A 319 -5.75 -4.19 9.11
C PHE A 319 -4.94 -5.24 9.88
N GLU A 320 -4.52 -6.26 9.15
CA GLU A 320 -3.63 -7.35 9.56
C GLU A 320 -2.58 -7.55 8.46
N GLN A 321 -1.31 -7.57 8.84
CA GLN A 321 -0.16 -7.70 7.95
C GLN A 321 0.81 -8.75 8.48
N HIS A 322 1.26 -9.64 7.60
CA HIS A 322 2.33 -10.59 7.83
C HIS A 322 3.48 -10.30 6.87
N CYS A 323 4.70 -10.15 7.39
CA CYS A 323 5.87 -10.07 6.51
C CYS A 323 6.31 -11.46 6.05
N SER A 324 6.63 -11.60 4.77
CA SER A 324 7.27 -12.79 4.18
C SER A 324 6.56 -14.13 4.49
N GLY A 325 5.23 -14.09 4.65
CA GLY A 325 4.43 -15.27 4.99
C GLY A 325 4.64 -15.81 6.41
N ALA A 326 5.26 -15.03 7.31
CA ALA A 326 5.47 -15.43 8.69
C ALA A 326 4.15 -15.48 9.47
N ILE A 327 4.08 -16.38 10.46
CA ILE A 327 2.89 -16.52 11.32
C ILE A 327 2.62 -15.26 12.16
N PRO A 328 3.63 -14.64 12.83
CA PRO A 328 3.39 -13.42 13.60
C PRO A 328 2.95 -12.26 12.71
N ALA A 329 1.88 -11.58 13.13
CA ALA A 329 1.28 -10.48 12.41
C ALA A 329 1.38 -9.14 13.16
N LEU A 330 1.37 -8.07 12.36
CA LEU A 330 1.05 -6.71 12.80
C LEU A 330 -0.43 -6.44 12.56
N PHE A 331 -1.17 -6.10 13.61
CA PHE A 331 -2.53 -5.61 13.52
C PHE A 331 -2.58 -4.11 13.78
N GLY A 332 -3.59 -3.44 13.24
CA GLY A 332 -3.79 -2.04 13.57
C GLY A 332 -5.10 -1.46 13.10
N ARG A 333 -5.36 -0.24 13.56
CA ARG A 333 -6.47 0.58 13.11
C ARG A 333 -5.98 2.01 12.91
N ILE A 334 -6.26 2.56 11.74
CA ILE A 334 -6.05 3.97 11.43
C ILE A 334 -7.39 4.67 11.31
N ARG A 335 -7.51 5.86 11.90
CA ARG A 335 -8.64 6.77 11.69
C ARG A 335 -8.13 8.15 11.37
N ILE A 336 -8.70 8.72 10.31
CA ILE A 336 -8.48 10.09 9.86
C ILE A 336 -9.84 10.77 9.79
N GLU A 337 -9.96 11.88 10.47
CA GLU A 337 -11.04 12.84 10.42
C GLU A 337 -10.44 14.19 10.04
N THR A 338 -10.89 14.74 8.91
CA THR A 338 -10.50 16.08 8.49
C THR A 338 -11.60 17.07 8.87
N PRO A 339 -11.24 18.29 9.29
CA PRO A 339 -12.22 19.35 9.45
C PRO A 339 -12.85 19.69 8.09
N ALA A 340 -14.03 20.30 8.13
CA ALA A 340 -14.66 20.83 6.92
C ALA A 340 -13.69 21.80 6.21
N PRO A 341 -13.53 21.70 4.88
CA PRO A 341 -12.74 22.65 4.11
C PRO A 341 -13.25 24.06 4.37
N LEU A 342 -12.33 25.02 4.48
CA LEU A 342 -12.71 26.42 4.53
C LEU A 342 -13.41 26.78 3.21
N PRO A 343 -14.40 27.69 3.23
CA PRO A 343 -14.96 28.23 2.00
C PRO A 343 -13.85 28.76 1.08
N PRO A 344 -13.98 28.65 -0.25
CA PRO A 344 -13.01 29.20 -1.19
C PRO A 344 -12.68 30.65 -0.86
N LEU A 345 -11.38 30.98 -0.84
CA LEU A 345 -10.95 32.36 -0.65
C LEU A 345 -11.21 33.13 -1.94
N GLU A 346 -12.13 34.09 -1.88
CA GLU A 346 -12.29 35.10 -2.92
C GLU A 346 -11.48 36.32 -2.52
N MET A 347 -10.61 36.77 -3.43
CA MET A 347 -9.72 37.89 -3.17
C MET A 347 -9.66 38.80 -4.38
N THR A 348 -9.65 40.11 -4.11
CA THR A 348 -9.30 41.14 -5.10
C THR A 348 -8.37 42.15 -4.44
N ILE A 349 -7.59 42.86 -5.25
CA ILE A 349 -6.69 43.91 -4.78
C ILE A 349 -6.91 45.16 -5.61
N ASN A 350 -6.75 46.33 -5.01
CA ASN A 350 -6.68 47.59 -5.72
C ASN A 350 -5.44 48.38 -5.34
N ILE A 351 -5.10 49.34 -6.20
CA ILE A 351 -4.05 50.33 -5.98
C ILE A 351 -4.73 51.70 -5.89
N ARG A 352 -4.36 52.51 -4.90
CA ARG A 352 -4.81 53.91 -4.82
C ARG A 352 -4.17 54.73 -5.93
N ALA A 353 -4.92 55.68 -6.46
CA ALA A 353 -4.44 56.59 -7.49
C ALA A 353 -3.33 57.55 -7.01
N GLU A 354 -3.07 57.63 -5.71
CA GLU A 354 -2.04 58.47 -5.12
C GLU A 354 -1.02 57.63 -4.35
N GLY A 355 0.26 58.00 -4.50
CA GLY A 355 1.38 57.46 -3.75
C GLY A 355 2.30 58.59 -3.28
N THR A 356 3.30 58.25 -2.49
CA THR A 356 4.33 59.22 -2.04
C THR A 356 5.68 58.84 -2.60
N GLN A 357 6.52 59.84 -2.82
CA GLN A 357 7.92 59.66 -3.22
C GLN A 357 8.81 60.41 -2.23
N ASP A 358 9.85 59.73 -1.74
CA ASP A 358 10.82 60.31 -0.82
C ASP A 358 11.99 60.89 -1.61
N ASN A 359 12.19 62.21 -1.50
CA ASN A 359 13.24 62.94 -2.20
C ASN A 359 14.67 62.58 -1.75
N LYS A 360 14.83 62.04 -0.53
CA LYS A 360 16.14 61.66 0.00
C LYS A 360 16.54 60.25 -0.45
N SER A 361 15.62 59.30 -0.29
CA SER A 361 15.89 57.89 -0.62
C SER A 361 15.57 57.55 -2.08
N GLY A 362 14.80 58.39 -2.78
CA GLY A 362 14.34 58.13 -4.14
C GLY A 362 13.30 57.01 -4.23
N THR A 363 12.76 56.53 -3.10
CA THR A 363 11.79 55.44 -3.07
C THR A 363 10.37 55.93 -3.35
N ALA A 364 9.51 55.03 -3.85
CA ALA A 364 8.10 55.29 -4.08
C ALA A 364 7.24 54.40 -3.18
N THR A 365 6.40 54.99 -2.34
CA THR A 365 5.42 54.26 -1.53
C THR A 365 4.08 54.27 -2.25
N ILE A 366 3.57 53.08 -2.54
CA ILE A 366 2.22 52.88 -3.06
C ILE A 366 1.36 52.18 -2.00
N SER A 367 0.05 52.38 -2.08
CA SER A 367 -0.88 51.81 -1.11
C SER A 367 -2.19 51.42 -1.77
N GLY A 368 -2.97 50.60 -1.09
CA GLY A 368 -4.22 50.06 -1.64
C GLY A 368 -5.05 49.36 -0.58
N VAL A 369 -5.97 48.54 -1.05
CA VAL A 369 -6.83 47.69 -0.25
C VAL A 369 -6.83 46.29 -0.86
N VAL A 370 -6.63 45.27 -0.01
CA VAL A 370 -6.96 43.89 -0.33
C VAL A 370 -8.36 43.64 0.18
N PHE A 371 -9.25 43.11 -0.66
CA PHE A 371 -10.56 42.60 -0.28
C PHE A 371 -10.48 41.08 -0.23
N CYS A 372 -10.97 40.49 0.86
CA CYS A 372 -10.90 39.05 1.11
C CYS A 372 -12.24 38.56 1.68
N SER A 373 -12.73 37.41 1.21
CA SER A 373 -13.98 36.81 1.72
C SER A 373 -13.86 36.25 3.13
N ARG A 374 -12.64 35.94 3.58
CA ARG A 374 -12.31 35.46 4.93
C ARG A 374 -10.90 35.87 5.34
N PRO A 375 -10.54 35.79 6.64
CA PRO A 375 -9.19 36.08 7.08
C PRO A 375 -8.14 35.26 6.33
N ALA A 376 -7.10 35.91 5.83
CA ALA A 376 -6.01 35.29 5.09
C ALA A 376 -4.72 36.10 5.25
N SER A 377 -3.59 35.40 5.25
CA SER A 377 -2.25 35.99 5.28
C SER A 377 -1.78 36.14 3.83
N VAL A 378 -1.59 37.38 3.39
CA VAL A 378 -1.40 37.73 1.96
C VAL A 378 -0.01 38.30 1.75
N ASP A 379 0.76 37.65 0.88
CA ASP A 379 2.01 38.18 0.38
C ASP A 379 1.74 39.04 -0.87
N LEU A 380 2.28 40.25 -0.88
CA LEU A 380 2.19 41.19 -1.98
C LEU A 380 3.54 41.31 -2.66
N ASP A 381 3.55 41.15 -3.97
CA ASP A 381 4.69 41.42 -4.84
C ASP A 381 4.27 42.49 -5.85
N GLY A 382 4.97 43.62 -5.87
CA GLY A 382 4.58 44.69 -6.78
C GLY A 382 5.74 45.45 -7.36
N THR A 383 5.47 46.05 -8.52
CA THR A 383 6.45 46.84 -9.27
C THR A 383 5.91 48.23 -9.53
N VAL A 384 6.82 49.20 -9.60
CA VAL A 384 6.52 50.59 -9.95
C VAL A 384 7.46 51.01 -11.07
N GLY A 385 6.89 51.49 -12.17
CA GLY A 385 7.62 52.04 -13.29
C GLY A 385 7.27 53.51 -13.51
N GLN A 386 8.27 54.37 -13.66
CA GLN A 386 8.09 55.77 -14.01
C GLN A 386 8.92 56.13 -15.24
N ALA A 387 8.24 56.64 -16.27
CA ALA A 387 8.86 57.12 -17.49
C ALA A 387 9.14 58.63 -17.39
N PHE A 388 10.24 59.08 -18.01
CA PHE A 388 10.64 60.48 -18.05
C PHE A 388 10.79 60.95 -19.50
N ALA A 389 10.38 62.18 -19.79
CA ALA A 389 10.66 62.80 -21.07
C ALA A 389 12.19 62.96 -21.24
N ASN A 390 12.75 62.33 -22.27
CA ASN A 390 14.17 62.40 -22.65
C ASN A 390 15.17 61.81 -21.62
N LYS A 391 14.75 60.88 -20.76
CA LYS A 391 15.63 60.11 -19.87
C LYS A 391 15.24 58.62 -19.85
N ILE A 392 16.15 57.76 -19.41
CA ILE A 392 15.85 56.35 -19.12
C ILE A 392 14.84 56.31 -17.96
N GLY A 393 13.77 55.53 -18.10
CA GLY A 393 12.77 55.34 -17.05
C GLY A 393 13.34 54.60 -15.83
N VAL A 394 12.69 54.76 -14.69
CA VAL A 394 13.03 54.03 -13.46
C VAL A 394 12.00 52.92 -13.20
N GLY A 395 12.50 51.74 -12.88
CA GLY A 395 11.73 50.64 -12.31
C GLY A 395 12.08 50.45 -10.84
N GLY A 396 11.22 49.76 -10.11
CA GLY A 396 11.48 49.33 -8.75
C GLY A 396 10.46 48.32 -8.28
N ARG A 397 10.82 47.56 -7.25
CA ARG A 397 10.00 46.46 -6.69
C ARG A 397 9.81 46.63 -5.20
N PHE A 398 8.68 46.13 -4.70
CA PHE A 398 8.44 45.96 -3.27
C PHE A 398 7.84 44.59 -2.99
N ILE A 399 8.07 44.12 -1.76
CA ILE A 399 7.34 43.00 -1.17
C ILE A 399 6.70 43.53 0.10
N ALA A 400 5.45 43.16 0.36
CA ALA A 400 4.74 43.50 1.59
C ALA A 400 3.92 42.31 2.07
N HIS A 401 3.69 42.25 3.38
CA HIS A 401 2.87 41.21 3.99
C HIS A 401 1.66 41.85 4.65
N VAL A 402 0.48 41.26 4.45
CA VAL A 402 -0.80 41.80 4.91
C VAL A 402 -1.65 40.67 5.46
N ASP A 403 -1.94 40.72 6.76
CA ASP A 403 -3.01 39.90 7.34
C ASP A 403 -4.36 40.55 7.01
N CYS A 404 -5.02 40.03 5.98
CA CYS A 404 -6.31 40.54 5.55
C CYS A 404 -7.39 40.12 6.55
N ALA A 405 -7.85 41.06 7.38
CA ALA A 405 -9.08 40.90 8.15
C ALA A 405 -10.28 41.17 7.23
N ALA A 406 -11.06 40.13 6.93
CA ALA A 406 -12.25 40.25 6.08
C ALA A 406 -13.22 41.33 6.62
N PRO A 407 -13.87 42.11 5.74
CA PRO A 407 -13.89 41.95 4.28
C PRO A 407 -12.73 42.64 3.54
N SER A 408 -11.91 43.45 4.22
CA SER A 408 -10.84 44.19 3.55
C SER A 408 -9.80 44.74 4.52
N THR A 409 -8.54 44.81 4.07
CA THR A 409 -7.43 45.42 4.83
C THR A 409 -6.60 46.34 3.94
N ARG A 410 -6.15 47.47 4.51
CA ARG A 410 -5.28 48.41 3.80
C ARG A 410 -3.85 47.90 3.78
N TRP A 411 -3.17 48.14 2.68
CA TRP A 411 -1.77 47.78 2.52
C TRP A 411 -0.94 48.96 2.02
N SER A 412 0.36 48.90 2.27
CA SER A 412 1.35 49.85 1.78
C SER A 412 2.63 49.10 1.44
N GLY A 413 3.26 49.47 0.34
CA GLY A 413 4.52 48.89 -0.12
C GLY A 413 5.46 49.98 -0.61
N THR A 414 6.74 49.89 -0.26
CA THR A 414 7.76 50.86 -0.65
C THR A 414 8.66 50.24 -1.72
N ALA A 415 8.52 50.72 -2.95
CA ALA A 415 9.32 50.28 -4.09
C ALA A 415 10.72 50.89 -4.03
N ILE A 416 11.72 50.01 -4.09
CA ILE A 416 13.14 50.37 -4.15
C ILE A 416 13.52 50.55 -5.62
N PRO A 417 14.10 51.69 -6.03
CA PRO A 417 14.44 51.95 -7.43
C PRO A 417 15.68 51.17 -7.88
N ASP A 418 15.68 50.66 -9.11
CA ASP A 418 16.80 49.94 -9.74
C ASP A 418 17.91 50.87 -10.28
N GLY A 419 17.93 52.13 -9.84
CA GLY A 419 18.84 53.16 -10.35
C GLY A 419 18.58 54.55 -9.79
N GLN A 420 18.44 55.55 -10.66
CA GLN A 420 18.01 56.90 -10.25
C GLN A 420 16.64 56.81 -9.58
N GLY A 421 16.45 57.56 -8.48
CA GLY A 421 15.20 57.51 -7.71
C GLY A 421 13.96 57.92 -8.51
N PHE A 422 12.80 57.49 -8.02
CA PHE A 422 11.51 58.00 -8.47
C PHE A 422 11.40 59.50 -8.19
N ASN A 423 10.64 60.22 -9.04
CA ASN A 423 10.27 61.62 -8.85
C ASN A 423 8.77 61.75 -8.59
N SER A 424 8.34 62.92 -8.10
CA SER A 424 6.93 63.28 -8.16
C SER A 424 6.42 63.28 -9.61
N GLY A 425 5.21 62.78 -9.84
CA GLY A 425 4.63 62.65 -11.18
C GLY A 425 3.87 61.35 -11.38
N THR A 426 3.51 61.07 -12.63
CA THR A 426 2.74 59.89 -13.01
C THR A 426 3.63 58.65 -13.11
N SER A 427 3.20 57.56 -12.48
CA SER A 427 3.86 56.25 -12.51
C SER A 427 2.83 55.16 -12.81
N GLN A 428 3.28 54.03 -13.33
CA GLN A 428 2.47 52.81 -13.43
C GLN A 428 2.89 51.85 -12.32
N ALA A 429 1.92 51.25 -11.65
CA ALA A 429 2.16 50.24 -10.64
C ALA A 429 1.41 48.96 -10.97
N THR A 430 2.03 47.83 -10.70
CA THR A 430 1.39 46.51 -10.68
C THR A 430 1.59 45.88 -9.31
N VAL A 431 0.60 45.14 -8.84
CA VAL A 431 0.70 44.34 -7.61
C VAL A 431 0.01 43.00 -7.84
N GLU A 432 0.65 41.95 -7.38
CA GLU A 432 0.11 40.60 -7.27
C GLU A 432 0.01 40.25 -5.79
N ALA A 433 -1.15 39.74 -5.39
CA ALA A 433 -1.45 39.24 -4.06
C ALA A 433 -1.53 37.72 -4.13
N ILE A 434 -0.79 37.05 -3.26
CA ILE A 434 -0.61 35.61 -3.23
C ILE A 434 -0.97 35.10 -1.84
N VAL A 435 -1.84 34.09 -1.79
CA VAL A 435 -2.13 33.33 -0.57
C VAL A 435 -1.84 31.87 -0.85
N SER A 436 -1.01 31.23 -0.02
CA SER A 436 -0.70 29.81 -0.13
C SER A 436 -1.26 29.05 1.08
N GLU A 437 -2.24 28.18 0.84
CA GLU A 437 -2.87 27.35 1.85
C GLU A 437 -2.71 25.87 1.50
N TYR A 438 -1.91 25.11 2.26
CA TYR A 438 -1.69 23.66 2.08
C TYR A 438 -1.49 23.17 0.63
N PHE A 439 -2.57 22.96 -0.12
CA PHE A 439 -2.60 22.47 -1.51
C PHE A 439 -3.16 23.48 -2.53
N HIS A 440 -3.54 24.68 -2.10
CA HIS A 440 -4.17 25.70 -2.94
C HIS A 440 -3.40 27.01 -2.87
N SER A 441 -3.22 27.63 -4.03
CA SER A 441 -2.71 29.00 -4.13
C SER A 441 -3.79 29.89 -4.75
N PHE A 442 -4.08 31.00 -4.09
CA PHE A 442 -5.05 31.99 -4.53
C PHE A 442 -4.30 33.25 -4.96
N TYR A 443 -4.71 33.81 -6.10
CA TYR A 443 -4.05 34.95 -6.72
C TYR A 443 -5.06 36.07 -6.99
N ALA A 444 -4.63 37.31 -6.80
CA ALA A 444 -5.33 38.49 -7.30
C ALA A 444 -4.30 39.51 -7.78
N SER A 445 -4.59 40.25 -8.84
CA SER A 445 -3.68 41.28 -9.33
C SER A 445 -4.40 42.58 -9.65
N ALA A 446 -3.65 43.67 -9.55
CA ALA A 446 -4.09 44.98 -10.00
C ALA A 446 -2.96 45.70 -10.72
N ALA A 447 -3.32 46.47 -11.73
CA ALA A 447 -2.45 47.41 -12.39
C ALA A 447 -3.16 48.76 -12.44
N GLY A 448 -2.41 49.84 -12.25
CA GLY A 448 -3.00 51.16 -12.22
C GLY A 448 -1.99 52.27 -12.32
N THR A 449 -2.49 53.43 -12.74
CA THR A 449 -1.72 54.67 -12.75
C THR A 449 -1.75 55.30 -11.36
N VAL A 450 -0.56 55.62 -10.83
CA VAL A 450 -0.37 56.22 -9.51
C VAL A 450 0.32 57.57 -9.69
N LYS A 451 -0.24 58.62 -9.09
CA LYS A 451 0.40 59.92 -9.00
C LYS A 451 1.26 59.96 -7.73
N LEU A 452 2.58 59.94 -7.91
CA LEU A 452 3.55 60.09 -6.83
C LEU A 452 3.65 61.56 -6.43
N ASN A 453 3.37 61.85 -5.16
CA ASN A 453 3.53 63.18 -4.58
C ASN A 453 4.80 63.20 -3.71
N ALA A 454 5.59 64.26 -3.81
CA ALA A 454 6.77 64.40 -2.95
C ALA A 454 6.36 64.40 -1.47
N SER A 455 6.99 63.55 -0.66
CA SER A 455 6.84 63.62 0.80
C SER A 455 7.44 64.93 1.30
N LYS A 456 6.74 65.60 2.22
CA LYS A 456 7.23 66.83 2.85
C LYS A 456 8.50 66.61 3.66
#